data_AF-K1RWL4-F1
#
_entry.id   AF-K1RWL4-F1
#
_cell.length_a   1.000
_cell.length_b   1.000
_cell.length_c   1.000
_cell.angle_alpha   90.00
_cell.angle_beta   90.00
_cell.angle_gamma   90.00
#
_symmetry.space_group_name_H-M   'P 1'
#
loop_
_entity.id
_entity.type
_entity.pdbx_description
1 polymer ?
#
loop_
_entity_poly.entity_id
_entity_poly.type
_entity_poly.pdbx_seq_one_letter_code
_entity_poly.pdbx_strand_id
1 'polypeptide(L)'
;MLLVDTGGIEPFSDDVILSQMRRQAELAITSADVIIFVTDIRSGVVAADSEVASMLQKSGKPIILCVNKVDNIGALPPEFYEFYNLGLGDPIAVSSVHGHGTGDLLDEVIKNIPEGSFDDADEDIVKVAVIGKPKCRQILAYKQNFG
;
A
#
# COMPACT_ATOMS: atom_id res chain seq x y z
N MET A 1 13.34 4.49 8.33
CA MET A 1 11.96 4.13 7.91
C MET A 1 11.18 3.66 9.13
N LEU A 2 10.21 4.46 9.58
CA LEU A 2 9.26 4.05 10.61
C LEU A 2 8.02 3.55 9.90
N LEU A 3 7.67 2.29 10.14
CA LEU A 3 6.49 1.66 9.58
C LEU A 3 5.36 1.73 10.61
N VAL A 4 4.28 2.42 10.26
CA VAL A 4 3.09 2.51 11.12
C VAL A 4 2.04 1.53 10.62
N ASP A 5 1.90 0.40 11.32
CA ASP A 5 0.78 -0.52 11.12
C ASP A 5 -0.46 0.02 11.85
N THR A 6 -1.54 0.24 11.10
CA THR A 6 -2.77 0.88 11.57
C THR A 6 -3.86 -0.12 12.01
N GLY A 7 -3.53 -1.41 12.23
CA GLY A 7 -4.50 -2.51 12.37
C GLY A 7 -4.50 -3.28 13.70
N GLY A 8 -5.68 -3.75 14.14
CA GLY A 8 -5.84 -4.63 15.31
C GLY A 8 -7.25 -5.15 15.67
N ILE A 9 -8.29 -5.03 14.82
CA ILE A 9 -9.63 -5.58 15.10
C ILE A 9 -10.23 -6.19 13.82
N GLU A 10 -10.66 -7.45 13.87
CA GLU A 10 -11.36 -8.13 12.76
C GLU A 10 -12.82 -7.63 12.69
N PRO A 11 -13.21 -6.94 11.61
CA PRO A 11 -14.54 -6.35 11.48
C PRO A 11 -15.60 -7.38 11.06
N PHE A 12 -16.81 -7.27 11.62
CA PHE A 12 -17.93 -8.18 11.38
C PHE A 12 -18.87 -7.75 10.23
N SER A 13 -18.65 -6.58 9.62
CA SER A 13 -19.46 -6.07 8.49
C SER A 13 -18.67 -5.15 7.54
N ASP A 14 -19.17 -4.97 6.33
CA ASP A 14 -18.58 -4.11 5.29
C ASP A 14 -18.49 -2.64 5.72
N ASP A 15 -19.49 -2.14 6.45
CA ASP A 15 -19.48 -0.77 7.01
C ASP A 15 -18.34 -0.55 8.00
N VAL A 16 -18.01 -1.58 8.80
CA VAL A 16 -16.90 -1.52 9.75
C VAL A 16 -15.57 -1.59 9.00
N ILE A 17 -15.47 -2.39 7.93
CA ILE A 17 -14.27 -2.41 7.06
C ILE A 17 -14.04 -1.03 6.44
N LEU A 18 -15.08 -0.43 5.87
CA LEU A 18 -14.99 0.87 5.22
C LEU A 18 -14.58 1.98 6.20
N SER A 19 -15.24 2.06 7.35
CA SER A 19 -14.91 3.06 8.38
C SER A 19 -13.47 2.90 8.91
N GLN A 20 -13.00 1.66 9.08
CA GLN A 20 -11.59 1.41 9.41
C GLN A 20 -10.66 1.87 8.29
N MET A 21 -10.91 1.52 7.04
CA MET A 21 -10.06 1.93 5.91
C MET A 21 -10.00 3.44 5.75
N ARG A 22 -11.14 4.15 5.92
CA ARG A 22 -11.17 5.63 5.92
C ARG A 22 -10.26 6.21 7.01
N ARG A 23 -10.37 5.71 8.24
CA ARG A 23 -9.52 6.13 9.37
C ARG A 23 -8.04 5.88 9.09
N GLN A 24 -7.70 4.73 8.51
CA GLN A 24 -6.32 4.41 8.13
C GLN A 24 -5.80 5.38 7.06
N ALA A 25 -6.63 5.71 6.07
CA ALA A 25 -6.30 6.68 5.04
C ALA A 25 -6.06 8.08 5.63
N GLU A 26 -6.92 8.56 6.53
CA GLU A 26 -6.74 9.85 7.22
C GLU A 26 -5.41 9.92 7.99
N LEU A 27 -5.08 8.86 8.73
CA LEU A 27 -3.81 8.77 9.45
C LEU A 27 -2.62 8.73 8.50
N ALA A 28 -2.69 7.95 7.42
CA ALA A 28 -1.64 7.86 6.41
C ALA A 28 -1.40 9.21 5.73
N ILE A 29 -2.47 9.89 5.31
CA ILE A 29 -2.42 11.22 4.68
C ILE A 29 -1.73 12.24 5.59
N THR A 30 -2.02 12.20 6.88
CA THR A 30 -1.51 13.19 7.84
C THR A 30 -0.06 12.92 8.24
N SER A 31 0.36 11.66 8.29
CA SER A 31 1.62 11.26 8.93
C SER A 31 2.69 10.69 8.01
N ALA A 32 2.33 10.25 6.80
CA ALA A 32 3.24 9.60 5.88
C ALA A 32 3.82 10.55 4.85
N ASP A 33 5.05 10.27 4.43
CA ASP A 33 5.71 10.87 3.28
C ASP A 33 5.32 10.13 2.01
N VAL A 34 5.19 8.79 2.10
CA VAL A 34 4.76 7.91 1.01
C VAL A 34 3.69 6.94 1.53
N ILE A 35 2.63 6.73 0.74
CA ILE A 35 1.52 5.84 1.10
C ILE A 35 1.52 4.64 0.15
N ILE A 36 1.55 3.42 0.70
CA ILE A 36 1.31 2.19 -0.05
C ILE A 36 -0.15 1.79 0.18
N PHE A 37 -0.96 1.83 -0.86
CA PHE A 37 -2.33 1.33 -0.81
C PHE A 37 -2.38 -0.10 -1.36
N VAL A 38 -2.68 -1.05 -0.48
CA VAL A 38 -2.67 -2.48 -0.77
C VAL A 38 -4.08 -3.00 -1.03
N THR A 39 -4.27 -3.55 -2.22
CA THR A 39 -5.44 -4.32 -2.65
C THR A 39 -5.07 -5.79 -2.85
N ASP A 40 -6.05 -6.62 -3.24
CA ASP A 40 -5.85 -8.05 -3.48
C ASP A 40 -6.59 -8.43 -4.77
N ILE A 41 -5.84 -8.99 -5.73
CA ILE A 41 -6.38 -9.38 -7.04
C ILE A 41 -7.56 -10.36 -6.94
N ARG A 42 -7.60 -11.21 -5.91
CA ARG A 42 -8.66 -12.21 -5.73
C ARG A 42 -10.00 -11.59 -5.35
N SER A 43 -9.96 -10.44 -4.66
CA SER A 43 -11.17 -9.70 -4.30
C SER A 43 -11.62 -8.75 -5.40
N GLY A 44 -10.73 -8.46 -6.35
CA GLY A 44 -10.87 -7.35 -7.29
C GLY A 44 -10.99 -5.99 -6.61
N VAL A 45 -11.34 -4.98 -7.40
CA VAL A 45 -11.69 -3.64 -6.91
C VAL A 45 -13.08 -3.67 -6.28
N VAL A 46 -13.20 -3.29 -5.01
CA VAL A 46 -14.50 -3.13 -4.34
C VAL A 46 -14.82 -1.66 -4.06
N ALA A 47 -16.07 -1.37 -3.69
CA ALA A 47 -16.56 -0.01 -3.42
C ALA A 47 -15.69 0.76 -2.38
N ALA A 48 -15.25 0.08 -1.33
CA ALA A 48 -14.36 0.66 -0.32
C ALA A 48 -13.00 1.09 -0.88
N ASP A 49 -12.48 0.40 -1.89
CA ASP A 49 -11.19 0.72 -2.49
C ASP A 49 -11.29 2.02 -3.29
N SER A 50 -12.35 2.18 -4.09
CA SER A 50 -12.59 3.40 -4.88
C SER A 50 -12.77 4.63 -3.99
N GLU A 51 -13.47 4.48 -2.87
CA GLU A 51 -13.65 5.58 -1.94
C GLU A 51 -12.33 6.01 -1.28
N VAL A 52 -11.55 5.05 -0.78
CA VAL A 52 -10.25 5.31 -0.16
C VAL A 52 -9.28 5.87 -1.18
N ALA A 53 -9.24 5.35 -2.41
CA ALA A 53 -8.43 5.90 -3.50
C ALA A 53 -8.75 7.38 -3.76
N SER A 54 -10.04 7.77 -3.74
CA SER A 54 -10.43 9.18 -3.88
C SER A 54 -9.92 10.05 -2.72
N MET A 55 -9.94 9.54 -1.48
CA MET A 55 -9.39 10.27 -0.33
C MET A 55 -7.87 10.47 -0.48
N LEU A 56 -7.16 9.41 -0.85
CA LEU A 56 -5.71 9.46 -1.03
C LEU A 56 -5.33 10.42 -2.16
N GLN A 57 -5.98 10.32 -3.32
CA GLN A 57 -5.69 11.18 -4.48
C GLN A 57 -5.83 12.68 -4.14
N LYS A 58 -6.82 13.05 -3.31
CA LYS A 58 -7.01 14.44 -2.85
C LYS A 58 -5.92 14.95 -1.92
N SER A 59 -5.14 14.06 -1.30
CA SER A 59 -4.08 14.47 -0.37
C SER A 59 -2.85 15.06 -1.07
N GLY A 60 -2.65 14.75 -2.36
CA GLY A 60 -1.44 15.13 -3.09
C GLY A 60 -0.16 14.40 -2.64
N LYS A 61 -0.27 13.44 -1.71
CA LYS A 61 0.85 12.59 -1.29
C LYS A 61 1.22 11.59 -2.39
N PRO A 62 2.50 11.18 -2.50
CA PRO A 62 2.88 10.01 -3.30
C PRO A 62 2.14 8.77 -2.84
N ILE A 63 1.45 8.10 -3.78
CA ILE A 63 0.66 6.90 -3.53
C ILE A 63 1.13 5.80 -4.46
N ILE A 64 1.43 4.65 -3.89
CA ILE A 64 1.83 3.46 -4.64
C ILE A 64 0.72 2.43 -4.46
N LEU A 65 0.06 2.08 -5.56
CA LEU A 65 -0.97 1.06 -5.57
C LEU A 65 -0.32 -0.32 -5.69
N CYS A 66 -0.44 -1.13 -4.64
CA CYS A 66 0.05 -2.50 -4.60
C CYS A 66 -1.11 -3.47 -4.75
N VAL A 67 -1.12 -4.25 -5.82
CA VAL A 67 -2.09 -5.33 -6.03
C VAL A 67 -1.45 -6.64 -5.57
N ASN A 68 -1.85 -7.11 -4.39
CA ASN A 68 -1.27 -8.30 -3.77
C ASN A 68 -1.93 -9.60 -4.28
N LYS A 69 -1.29 -10.73 -3.97
CA LYS A 69 -1.69 -12.10 -4.34
C LYS A 69 -1.67 -12.40 -5.84
N VAL A 70 -0.85 -11.67 -6.58
CA VAL A 70 -0.54 -11.98 -7.99
C VAL A 70 0.48 -13.10 -8.02
N ASP A 71 0.02 -14.32 -7.75
CA ASP A 71 0.87 -15.49 -7.49
C ASP A 71 1.34 -16.19 -8.78
N ASN A 72 0.72 -15.92 -9.92
CA ASN A 72 1.07 -16.52 -11.20
C ASN A 72 2.36 -15.91 -11.76
N ILE A 73 3.25 -16.76 -12.26
CA ILE A 73 4.49 -16.34 -12.94
C ILE A 73 4.17 -16.03 -14.40
N GLY A 74 4.75 -14.95 -14.93
CA GLY A 74 4.68 -14.58 -16.35
C GLY A 74 3.84 -13.35 -16.60
N ALA A 75 2.99 -13.39 -17.63
CA ALA A 75 2.15 -12.27 -18.00
C ALA A 75 1.14 -11.94 -16.90
N LEU A 76 0.84 -10.65 -16.72
CA LEU A 76 -0.16 -10.21 -15.76
C LEU A 76 -1.53 -10.79 -16.13
N PRO A 77 -2.27 -11.31 -15.14
CA PRO A 77 -3.63 -11.81 -15.35
C PRO A 77 -4.57 -10.66 -15.78
N PRO A 78 -5.57 -10.91 -16.64
CA PRO A 78 -6.48 -9.86 -17.13
C PRO A 78 -7.18 -9.06 -16.01
N GLU A 79 -7.47 -9.70 -14.89
CA GLU A 79 -8.11 -9.10 -13.71
C GLU A 79 -7.25 -7.98 -13.10
N PHE A 80 -5.92 -8.01 -13.32
CA PHE A 80 -5.02 -6.96 -12.84
C PHE A 80 -5.36 -5.58 -13.43
N TYR A 81 -5.83 -5.54 -14.69
CA TYR A 81 -6.03 -4.27 -15.39
C TYR A 81 -7.20 -3.45 -14.82
N GLU A 82 -8.10 -4.05 -14.05
CA GLU A 82 -9.21 -3.29 -13.44
C GLU A 82 -8.71 -2.31 -12.36
N PHE A 83 -7.56 -2.57 -11.75
CA PHE A 83 -6.99 -1.73 -10.69
C PHE A 83 -6.55 -0.36 -11.18
N TYR A 84 -6.33 -0.20 -12.50
CA TYR A 84 -6.13 1.11 -13.13
C TYR A 84 -7.34 2.04 -12.94
N ASN A 85 -8.55 1.49 -12.75
CA ASN A 85 -9.76 2.29 -12.53
C ASN A 85 -9.71 3.10 -11.21
N LEU A 86 -8.80 2.78 -10.29
CA LEU A 86 -8.60 3.55 -9.07
C LEU A 86 -7.90 4.90 -9.32
N GLY A 87 -7.28 5.09 -10.49
CA GLY A 87 -6.67 6.37 -10.87
C GLY A 87 -5.44 6.75 -10.04
N LEU A 88 -4.69 5.75 -9.54
CA LEU A 88 -3.52 5.92 -8.67
C LEU A 88 -2.18 5.65 -9.39
N GLY A 89 -2.15 5.81 -10.72
CA GLY A 89 -0.97 5.51 -11.54
C GLY A 89 -0.87 4.04 -11.93
N ASP A 90 0.36 3.58 -12.21
CA ASP A 90 0.65 2.19 -12.58
C ASP A 90 0.67 1.29 -11.34
N PRO A 91 -0.24 0.30 -11.23
CA PRO A 91 -0.26 -0.61 -10.10
C PRO A 91 0.96 -1.54 -10.12
N ILE A 92 1.46 -1.90 -8.94
CA ILE A 92 2.56 -2.87 -8.76
C ILE A 92 1.97 -4.22 -8.35
N ALA A 93 2.21 -5.24 -9.17
CA ALA A 93 1.84 -6.62 -8.87
C ALA A 93 2.78 -7.22 -7.82
N VAL A 94 2.23 -7.77 -6.75
CA VAL A 94 3.01 -8.39 -5.68
C VAL A 94 2.45 -9.77 -5.33
N SER A 95 3.34 -10.74 -5.11
CA SER A 95 3.03 -11.96 -4.37
C SER A 95 3.81 -11.95 -3.07
N SER A 96 3.14 -11.65 -1.97
CA SER A 96 3.79 -11.67 -0.64
C SER A 96 4.26 -13.07 -0.24
N VAL A 97 3.55 -14.11 -0.70
CA VAL A 97 3.82 -15.51 -0.31
C VAL A 97 4.96 -16.13 -1.11
N HIS A 98 5.25 -15.61 -2.30
CA HIS A 98 6.36 -16.05 -3.15
C HIS A 98 7.50 -15.02 -3.25
N GLY A 99 7.33 -13.82 -2.68
CA GLY A 99 8.33 -12.74 -2.65
C GLY A 99 8.42 -11.90 -3.92
N HIS A 100 7.64 -12.20 -4.96
CA HIS A 100 7.68 -11.51 -6.24
C HIS A 100 7.11 -10.08 -6.16
N GLY A 101 7.72 -9.14 -6.91
CA GLY A 101 7.28 -7.73 -7.01
C GLY A 101 7.56 -6.86 -5.78
N THR A 102 8.07 -7.44 -4.69
CA THR A 102 8.41 -6.69 -3.47
C THR A 102 9.61 -5.76 -3.65
N GLY A 103 10.57 -6.13 -4.51
CA GLY A 103 11.68 -5.26 -4.91
C GLY A 103 11.20 -4.03 -5.67
N ASP A 104 10.40 -4.23 -6.72
CA ASP A 104 9.81 -3.14 -7.52
C ASP A 104 8.97 -2.19 -6.65
N LEU A 105 8.21 -2.75 -5.70
CA LEU A 105 7.45 -1.96 -4.73
C LEU A 105 8.36 -1.07 -3.86
N LEU A 106 9.47 -1.62 -3.34
CA LEU A 106 10.43 -0.88 -2.52
C LEU A 106 11.19 0.17 -3.33
N ASP A 107 11.57 -0.15 -4.57
CA ASP A 107 12.23 0.80 -5.46
C ASP A 107 11.31 1.99 -5.75
N GLU A 108 10.02 1.75 -5.96
CA GLU A 108 9.04 2.82 -6.16
C GLU A 108 8.85 3.67 -4.90
N VAL A 109 8.89 3.06 -3.71
CA VAL A 109 8.91 3.82 -2.44
C VAL A 109 10.12 4.73 -2.42
N ILE A 110 11.32 4.21 -2.69
CA ILE A 110 12.58 4.96 -2.65
C ILE A 110 12.57 6.15 -3.62
N LYS A 111 12.06 5.96 -4.84
CA LYS A 111 11.94 7.05 -5.85
C LYS A 111 11.06 8.20 -5.39
N ASN A 112 10.09 7.94 -4.52
CA ASN A 112 9.13 8.93 -4.03
C ASN A 112 9.52 9.52 -2.67
N ILE A 113 10.69 9.16 -2.13
CA ILE A 113 11.25 9.79 -0.92
C ILE A 113 11.73 11.20 -1.28
N PRO A 114 11.38 12.24 -0.49
CA PRO A 114 11.89 13.59 -0.72
C PRO A 114 13.42 13.64 -0.80
N GLU A 115 13.95 14.42 -1.75
CA GLU A 115 15.39 14.66 -1.82
C GLU A 115 15.89 15.31 -0.53
N GLY A 116 17.04 14.86 -0.01
CA GLY A 116 17.61 15.34 1.26
C GLY A 116 17.22 14.55 2.50
N SER A 117 16.24 13.63 2.44
CA SER A 117 15.84 12.78 3.58
C SER A 117 16.92 11.80 4.08
N PHE A 118 18.10 11.78 3.46
CA PHE A 118 19.22 10.92 3.82
C PHE A 118 20.50 11.68 4.22
N ASP A 119 20.50 13.01 4.11
CA ASP A 119 21.72 13.83 4.23
C ASP A 119 21.94 14.43 5.63
N ASP A 120 20.94 14.42 6.51
CA ASP A 120 21.08 14.93 7.87
C ASP A 120 21.33 13.82 8.90
N ALA A 121 22.40 14.01 9.69
CA ALA A 121 22.82 13.12 10.78
C ALA A 121 21.85 13.12 11.99
N ASP A 122 20.74 13.85 11.91
CA ASP A 122 19.63 13.87 12.86
C ASP A 122 18.35 13.33 12.17
N GLU A 123 17.97 12.10 12.51
CA GLU A 123 16.58 11.60 12.62
C GLU A 123 15.48 11.93 11.56
N ASP A 124 15.79 12.25 10.30
CA ASP A 124 14.74 12.32 9.26
C ASP A 124 14.30 10.92 8.82
N ILE A 125 13.52 10.30 9.69
CA ILE A 125 12.89 9.01 9.45
C ILE A 125 11.78 9.22 8.42
N VAL A 126 12.02 8.76 7.20
CA VAL A 126 10.96 8.61 6.18
C VAL A 126 9.83 7.76 6.74
N LYS A 127 8.62 8.32 6.74
CA LYS A 127 7.40 7.69 7.23
C LYS A 127 6.66 7.10 6.05
N VAL A 128 6.61 5.76 6.02
CA VAL A 128 5.84 5.03 5.02
C VAL A 128 4.62 4.45 5.71
N ALA A 129 3.43 4.79 5.23
CA ALA A 129 2.18 4.19 5.71
C ALA A 129 1.71 3.11 4.73
N VAL A 130 1.29 1.98 5.28
CA VAL A 130 0.68 0.90 4.50
C VAL A 130 -0.76 0.76 4.94
N ILE A 131 -1.67 0.89 3.98
CA ILE A 131 -3.10 0.84 4.21
C ILE A 131 -3.73 -0.17 3.27
N GLY A 132 -4.86 -0.73 3.67
CA GLY A 132 -5.56 -1.74 2.90
C GLY A 132 -6.46 -2.58 3.80
N LYS A 133 -7.25 -3.45 3.18
CA LYS A 133 -8.13 -4.36 3.92
C LYS A 133 -7.32 -5.19 4.95
N PRO A 134 -7.92 -5.55 6.10
CA PRO A 134 -7.22 -6.22 7.21
C PRO A 134 -6.42 -7.48 6.81
N LYS A 135 -6.85 -8.23 5.79
CA LYS A 135 -6.28 -9.54 5.40
C LYS A 135 -5.03 -9.46 4.48
N CYS A 136 -4.58 -8.27 4.08
CA CYS A 136 -3.55 -8.09 3.04
C CYS A 136 -2.12 -7.81 3.57
N ARG A 137 -1.88 -7.85 4.88
CA ARG A 137 -0.70 -7.24 5.54
C ARG A 137 0.59 -8.07 5.58
N GLN A 138 0.83 -8.99 4.65
CA GLN A 138 2.07 -9.81 4.66
C GLN A 138 3.24 -9.23 3.84
N ILE A 139 3.07 -8.10 3.16
CA ILE A 139 4.06 -7.58 2.19
C ILE A 139 5.40 -7.17 2.86
N LEU A 140 5.40 -6.83 4.15
CA LEU A 140 6.57 -6.23 4.82
C LEU A 140 7.37 -7.15 5.75
N ALA A 141 6.99 -8.43 5.88
CA ALA A 141 7.74 -9.38 6.72
C ALA A 141 9.14 -9.71 6.20
N TYR A 142 9.53 -9.25 4.99
CA TYR A 142 10.77 -9.67 4.35
C TYR A 142 12.03 -8.91 4.79
N LYS A 143 11.92 -7.76 5.50
CA LYS A 143 13.10 -6.97 5.91
C LYS A 143 13.56 -7.17 7.36
N GLN A 144 12.83 -7.90 8.20
CA GLN A 144 13.30 -8.22 9.56
C GLN A 144 14.29 -9.40 9.63
N ASN A 145 14.56 -10.09 8.51
CA ASN A 145 15.41 -11.28 8.46
C ASN A 145 16.78 -11.11 7.80
N PHE A 146 17.16 -9.89 7.41
CA PHE A 146 18.52 -9.61 6.95
C PHE A 146 19.10 -8.43 7.74
N GLY A 147 19.66 -8.79 8.90
CA GLY A 147 20.77 -8.07 9.50
C GLY A 147 22.10 -8.55 8.93
#